data_AF-A0A521Q0Y4-F1
#
_entry.id   AF-A0A521Q0Y4-F1
#
_cell.length_a   1.000
_cell.length_b   1.000
_cell.length_c   1.000
_cell.angle_alpha   90.00
_cell.angle_beta   90.00
_cell.angle_gamma   90.00
#
_symmetry.space_group_name_H-M   'P 1'
#
loop_
_entity.id
_entity.type
_entity.pdbx_description
1 polymer ?
#
loop_
_entity_poly.entity_id
_entity_poly.type
_entity_poly.pdbx_seq_one_letter_code
_entity_poly.pdbx_strand_id
1 'polypeptide(L)'
;MSERRGQPSNHKPDAVFEGRTPERPRTRYPDFGPTLAAEYLQQGGFPLSRATLRQWMVEGGLWRAAKPHPPRPRRPRLGELVQIDGSPRDRFEGRGPRCTPVAFIGDAASRVMAARLTRRNPASLSGWAARLCSGLHLSGGTL
;
A
#
# COMPACT_ATOMS: atom_id res chain seq x y z
N MET A 1 -44.54 14.13 5.60
CA MET A 1 -43.70 12.94 5.34
C MET A 1 -43.16 13.04 3.91
N SER A 2 -41.91 12.64 3.64
CA SER A 2 -41.35 12.72 2.27
C SER A 2 -41.95 11.63 1.38
N GLU A 3 -42.52 12.03 0.24
CA GLU A 3 -43.18 11.15 -0.75
C GLU A 3 -42.21 10.21 -1.49
N ARG A 4 -40.90 10.33 -1.26
CA ARG A 4 -39.87 9.51 -1.91
C ARG A 4 -39.48 8.25 -1.12
N ARG A 5 -40.13 7.98 0.01
CA ARG A 5 -39.78 6.84 0.87
C ARG A 5 -40.26 5.54 0.21
N GLY A 6 -39.35 4.63 -0.12
CA GLY A 6 -39.64 3.34 -0.76
C GLY A 6 -39.54 3.32 -2.30
N GLN A 7 -39.32 4.48 -2.93
CA GLN A 7 -39.09 4.56 -4.38
C GLN A 7 -37.62 4.24 -4.72
N PRO A 8 -37.35 3.54 -5.83
CA PRO A 8 -35.99 3.36 -6.35
C PRO A 8 -35.31 4.72 -6.61
N SER A 9 -33.98 4.77 -6.48
CA SER A 9 -33.23 5.99 -6.81
C SER A 9 -33.40 6.35 -8.29
N ASN A 10 -33.63 7.63 -8.60
CA ASN A 10 -33.61 8.15 -9.98
C ASN A 10 -32.26 7.91 -10.69
N HIS A 11 -31.20 7.63 -9.93
CA HIS A 11 -29.87 7.29 -10.45
C HIS A 11 -29.57 5.79 -10.38
N LYS A 12 -30.57 4.94 -10.13
CA LYS A 12 -30.37 3.50 -10.13
C LYS A 12 -30.00 3.07 -11.56
N PRO A 13 -28.86 2.36 -11.75
CA PRO A 13 -28.52 1.81 -13.05
C PRO A 13 -29.61 0.83 -13.51
N ASP A 14 -29.82 0.75 -14.82
CA ASP A 14 -30.76 -0.20 -15.41
C ASP A 14 -30.36 -1.65 -15.06
N ALA A 15 -31.33 -2.57 -14.98
CA ALA A 15 -31.11 -3.98 -14.62
C ALA A 15 -30.12 -4.68 -15.58
N VAL A 16 -30.03 -4.22 -16.83
CA VAL A 16 -29.04 -4.68 -17.82
C VAL A 16 -27.61 -4.32 -17.39
N PHE A 17 -27.41 -3.17 -16.74
CA PHE A 17 -26.13 -2.77 -16.16
C PHE A 17 -25.80 -3.61 -14.92
N GLU A 18 -26.79 -3.91 -14.07
CA GLU A 18 -26.62 -4.79 -12.89
C GLU A 18 -26.12 -6.18 -13.26
N GLY A 19 -26.67 -6.79 -14.33
CA GLY A 19 -26.28 -8.15 -14.74
C GLY A 19 -24.91 -8.26 -15.43
N ARG A 20 -24.52 -7.28 -16.25
CA ARG A 20 -23.30 -7.35 -17.08
C ARG A 20 -22.04 -6.82 -16.41
N THR A 21 -22.20 -5.97 -15.40
CA THR A 21 -21.09 -5.26 -14.81
C THR A 21 -20.25 -6.11 -13.87
N PRO A 22 -20.76 -6.92 -12.92
CA PRO A 22 -19.90 -7.68 -12.03
C PRO A 22 -19.05 -8.75 -12.75
N GLU A 23 -19.47 -9.21 -13.93
CA GLU A 23 -18.68 -10.13 -14.77
C GLU A 23 -17.45 -9.47 -15.41
N ARG A 24 -17.50 -8.17 -15.70
CA ARG A 24 -16.38 -7.48 -16.36
C ARG A 24 -15.15 -7.32 -15.46
N PRO A 25 -15.25 -6.85 -14.21
CA PRO A 25 -14.16 -6.89 -13.24
C PRO A 25 -13.69 -8.32 -12.99
N ARG A 26 -14.61 -9.30 -12.90
CA ARG A 26 -14.24 -10.73 -12.76
C ARG A 26 -13.27 -11.19 -13.83
N THR A 27 -13.60 -10.95 -15.09
CA THR A 27 -12.87 -11.52 -16.22
C THR A 27 -11.69 -10.64 -16.66
N ARG A 28 -11.84 -9.31 -16.56
CA ARG A 28 -10.87 -8.36 -17.14
C ARG A 28 -9.97 -7.70 -16.09
N TYR A 29 -10.43 -7.61 -14.84
CA TYR A 29 -9.73 -6.90 -13.76
C TYR A 29 -9.82 -7.64 -12.41
N PRO A 30 -9.45 -8.94 -12.33
CA PRO A 30 -9.67 -9.75 -11.13
C PRO A 30 -8.95 -9.21 -9.88
N ASP A 31 -7.85 -8.49 -10.09
CA ASP A 31 -6.97 -7.99 -9.02
C ASP A 31 -7.31 -6.56 -8.60
N PHE A 32 -8.27 -5.92 -9.26
CA PHE A 32 -8.55 -4.51 -9.05
C PHE A 32 -9.52 -4.30 -7.90
N GLY A 33 -9.21 -3.31 -7.05
CA GLY A 33 -10.19 -2.75 -6.14
C GLY A 33 -11.28 -1.97 -6.88
N PRO A 34 -12.42 -1.69 -6.23
CA PRO A 34 -13.58 -1.05 -6.85
C PRO A 34 -13.30 0.36 -7.39
N THR A 35 -12.30 1.06 -6.85
CA THR A 35 -11.89 2.37 -7.38
C THR A 35 -11.26 2.23 -8.76
N LEU A 36 -10.21 1.43 -8.88
CA LEU A 36 -9.47 1.25 -10.13
C LEU A 36 -10.33 0.57 -11.19
N ALA A 37 -11.15 -0.41 -10.79
CA ALA A 37 -12.11 -1.04 -11.69
C ALA A 37 -13.12 -0.02 -12.25
N ALA A 38 -13.60 0.94 -11.45
CA ALA A 38 -14.52 1.98 -11.93
C ALA A 38 -13.86 2.92 -12.94
N GLU A 39 -12.60 3.32 -12.71
CA GLU A 39 -11.83 4.16 -13.63
C GLU A 39 -11.66 3.47 -15.00
N TYR A 40 -11.30 2.18 -15.00
CA TYR A 40 -11.14 1.40 -16.23
C TYR A 40 -12.46 1.09 -16.92
N LEU A 41 -13.55 0.90 -16.18
CA LEU A 41 -14.90 0.74 -16.75
C LEU A 41 -15.36 2.04 -17.41
N GLN A 42 -15.10 3.20 -16.79
CA GLN A 42 -15.41 4.50 -17.37
C GLN A 42 -14.65 4.73 -18.69
N GLN A 43 -13.36 4.40 -18.74
CA GLN A 43 -12.57 4.45 -19.97
C GLN A 43 -13.11 3.48 -21.05
N GLY A 44 -13.69 2.36 -20.64
CA GLY A 44 -14.32 1.37 -21.52
C GLY A 44 -15.76 1.70 -21.94
N GLY A 45 -16.28 2.89 -21.62
CA GLY A 45 -17.64 3.31 -21.99
C GLY A 45 -18.74 2.87 -21.03
N PHE A 46 -18.40 2.46 -19.81
CA PHE A 46 -19.33 2.04 -18.76
C PHE A 46 -19.21 2.99 -17.56
N PRO A 47 -19.82 4.19 -17.62
CA PRO A 47 -19.76 5.17 -16.54
C PRO A 47 -20.58 4.69 -15.35
N LEU A 48 -19.92 4.09 -14.37
CA LEU A 48 -20.50 3.65 -13.11
C LEU A 48 -19.87 4.40 -11.95
N SER A 49 -20.69 4.77 -10.97
CA SER A 49 -20.17 5.35 -9.75
C SER A 49 -19.32 4.31 -8.99
N ARG A 50 -18.24 4.78 -8.36
CA ARG A 50 -17.39 3.95 -7.48
C ARG A 50 -18.21 3.26 -6.38
N ALA A 51 -19.24 3.92 -5.87
CA ALA A 51 -20.11 3.40 -4.81
C ALA A 51 -20.96 2.23 -5.30
N THR A 52 -21.58 2.37 -6.48
CA THR A 52 -22.39 1.32 -7.13
C THR A 52 -21.54 0.09 -7.44
N LEU A 53 -20.38 0.28 -8.08
CA LEU A 53 -19.50 -0.82 -8.42
C LEU A 53 -18.99 -1.55 -7.17
N ARG A 54 -18.65 -0.80 -6.11
CA ARG A 54 -18.26 -1.39 -4.83
C ARG A 54 -19.37 -2.26 -4.24
N GLN A 55 -20.62 -1.81 -4.24
CA GLN A 55 -21.76 -2.61 -3.75
C GLN A 55 -21.88 -3.93 -4.52
N TRP A 56 -21.87 -3.88 -5.86
CA TRP A 56 -21.96 -5.08 -6.69
C TRP A 56 -20.77 -6.01 -6.53
N MET A 57 -19.55 -5.47 -6.37
CA MET A 57 -18.37 -6.30 -6.12
C MET A 57 -18.42 -6.95 -4.73
N VAL A 58 -19.00 -6.30 -3.71
CA VAL A 58 -19.22 -6.92 -2.38
C VAL A 58 -20.29 -8.01 -2.45
N GLU A 59 -21.45 -7.71 -3.03
CA GLU A 59 -22.56 -8.64 -3.19
C GLU A 59 -22.15 -9.86 -4.03
N GLY A 60 -21.40 -9.63 -5.10
CA GLY A 60 -20.84 -10.66 -5.94
C GLY A 60 -19.64 -11.40 -5.35
N GLY A 61 -19.17 -11.07 -4.14
CA GLY A 61 -18.03 -11.71 -3.48
C GLY A 61 -16.67 -11.46 -4.15
N LEU A 62 -16.58 -10.45 -5.02
CA LEU A 62 -15.35 -10.06 -5.72
C LEU A 62 -14.42 -9.18 -4.93
N TRP A 63 -14.97 -8.49 -3.95
CA TRP A 63 -14.20 -7.58 -3.14
C TRP A 63 -14.63 -7.66 -1.69
N ARG A 64 -13.63 -7.80 -0.83
CA ARG A 64 -13.78 -7.66 0.62
C ARG A 64 -12.82 -6.58 1.07
N ALA A 65 -13.33 -5.62 1.85
CA ALA A 65 -12.47 -4.64 2.48
C ALA A 65 -11.48 -5.39 3.38
N ALA A 66 -10.19 -5.33 3.05
CA ALA A 66 -9.16 -5.77 3.97
C ALA A 66 -9.24 -4.89 5.23
N LYS A 67 -9.18 -5.51 6.41
CA LYS A 67 -8.98 -4.74 7.64
C LYS A 67 -7.60 -4.08 7.51
N PRO A 68 -7.49 -2.74 7.57
CA PRO A 68 -6.19 -2.11 7.55
C PRO A 68 -5.39 -2.63 8.74
N HIS A 69 -4.11 -2.94 8.49
CA HIS A 69 -3.20 -3.25 9.59
C HIS A 69 -3.11 -2.01 10.49
N PRO A 70 -3.39 -2.10 11.80
CA PRO A 70 -3.36 -0.95 12.66
C PRO A 70 -1.93 -0.36 12.64
N PRO A 71 -1.77 0.96 12.48
CA PRO A 71 -0.47 1.57 12.61
C PRO A 71 0.09 1.29 14.00
N ARG A 72 1.36 0.87 14.06
CA ARG A 72 2.08 0.76 15.34
C ARG A 72 2.35 2.18 15.87
N PRO A 73 2.25 2.44 17.19
CA PRO A 73 2.62 3.73 17.76
C PRO A 73 4.11 4.03 17.58
N ARG A 74 4.44 5.28 17.27
CA ARG A 74 5.84 5.73 17.20
C ARG A 74 6.51 5.69 18.58
N ARG A 75 7.80 5.40 18.60
CA ARG A 75 8.63 5.50 19.81
C ARG A 75 8.84 6.96 20.21
N PRO A 76 8.87 7.29 21.51
CA PRO A 76 9.06 8.66 21.98
C PRO A 76 10.47 9.21 21.72
N ARG A 77 11.51 8.37 21.68
CA ARG A 77 12.90 8.85 21.54
C ARG A 77 13.62 8.24 20.34
N LEU A 78 14.59 8.99 19.82
CA LEU A 78 15.49 8.54 18.75
C LEU A 78 16.28 7.32 19.22
N GLY A 79 16.43 6.31 18.35
CA GLY A 79 17.22 5.10 18.63
C GLY A 79 16.45 3.97 19.34
N GLU A 80 15.29 4.25 19.95
CA GLU A 80 14.45 3.20 20.57
C GLU A 80 13.89 2.21 19.55
N LEU A 81 13.69 2.66 18.31
CA LEU A 81 13.41 1.78 17.18
C LEU A 81 14.02 2.36 15.90
N VAL A 82 14.75 1.51 15.20
CA VAL A 82 15.28 1.78 13.87
C VAL A 82 14.68 0.76 12.91
N GLN A 83 13.93 1.25 11.93
CA GLN A 83 13.41 0.42 10.84
C GLN A 83 14.48 0.29 9.76
N ILE A 84 14.74 -0.94 9.35
CA ILE A 84 15.68 -1.25 8.27
C ILE A 84 14.86 -1.65 7.06
N ASP A 85 14.93 -0.85 6.00
CA ASP A 85 14.26 -1.16 4.74
C ASP A 85 15.28 -1.32 3.61
N GLY A 86 15.02 -2.28 2.72
CA GLY A 86 15.86 -2.56 1.56
C GLY A 86 15.12 -3.41 0.54
N SER A 87 15.22 -3.02 -0.73
CA SER A 87 14.62 -3.74 -1.85
C SER A 87 15.68 -4.17 -2.87
N PRO A 88 15.95 -5.48 -3.01
CA PRO A 88 16.84 -6.00 -4.03
C PRO A 88 16.26 -5.72 -5.42
N ARG A 89 16.89 -4.80 -6.15
CA ARG A 89 16.54 -4.47 -7.55
C ARG A 89 17.81 -4.10 -8.30
N ASP A 90 17.81 -4.34 -9.61
CA ASP A 90 18.89 -3.89 -10.47
C ASP A 90 18.75 -2.40 -10.78
N ARG A 91 19.07 -1.55 -9.81
CA ARG A 91 18.94 -0.09 -9.94
C ARG A 91 19.89 0.54 -10.93
N PHE A 92 20.94 -0.19 -11.33
CA PHE A 92 21.86 0.27 -12.36
C PHE A 92 21.50 -0.26 -13.74
N GLU A 93 20.48 -1.11 -13.86
CA GLU A 93 19.99 -1.64 -15.15
C GLU A 93 21.14 -2.24 -15.97
N GLY A 94 21.97 -3.08 -15.34
CA GLY A 94 23.16 -3.67 -15.97
C GLY A 94 24.36 -2.74 -16.14
N ARG A 95 24.26 -1.43 -15.87
CA ARG A 95 25.38 -0.46 -15.97
C ARG A 95 26.36 -0.52 -14.80
N GLY A 96 26.11 -1.39 -13.83
CA GLY A 96 26.97 -1.54 -12.67
C GLY A 96 26.63 -2.81 -11.87
N PRO A 97 27.44 -3.13 -10.84
CA PRO A 97 27.20 -4.29 -10.00
C PRO A 97 25.85 -4.17 -9.28
N ARG A 98 25.06 -5.25 -9.28
CA ARG A 98 23.78 -5.28 -8.56
C ARG A 98 23.99 -4.92 -7.09
N CYS A 99 23.18 -4.01 -6.60
CA CYS A 99 23.22 -3.60 -5.20
C CYS A 99 21.83 -3.28 -4.65
N THR A 100 21.68 -3.43 -3.35
CA THR A 100 20.49 -3.07 -2.58
C THR A 100 20.83 -1.83 -1.75
N PRO A 101 20.19 -0.67 -1.95
CA PRO A 101 20.19 0.39 -0.97
C PRO A 101 19.43 -0.11 0.25
N VAL A 102 20.04 0.10 1.40
CA VAL A 102 19.50 -0.20 2.70
C VAL A 102 19.46 1.10 3.49
N ALA A 103 18.28 1.48 3.98
CA ALA A 103 18.07 2.66 4.79
C ALA A 103 17.72 2.26 6.23
N PHE A 104 18.29 3.00 7.17
CA PHE A 104 18.01 2.89 8.60
C PHE A 104 17.23 4.13 9.01
N ILE A 105 15.98 3.96 9.39
CA ILE A 105 15.05 5.05 9.64
C ILE A 105 14.62 5.00 11.10
N GLY A 106 14.95 6.05 11.84
CA GLY A 106 14.52 6.21 13.22
C GLY A 106 13.03 6.50 13.28
N ASP A 107 12.30 5.67 14.03
CA ASP A 107 10.84 5.69 14.05
C ASP A 107 10.25 6.95 14.69
N ALA A 108 10.89 7.50 15.72
CA ALA A 108 10.41 8.66 16.47
C ALA A 108 10.22 9.92 15.61
N ALA A 109 11.22 10.25 14.80
CA ALA A 109 11.24 11.46 13.97
C ALA A 109 11.21 11.17 12.46
N SER A 110 11.07 9.90 12.06
CA SER A 110 11.22 9.46 10.66
C SER A 110 12.55 9.91 10.03
N ARG A 111 13.61 10.01 10.83
CA ARG A 111 14.93 10.49 10.41
C ARG A 111 15.75 9.36 9.81
N VAL A 112 16.35 9.59 8.63
CA VAL A 112 17.37 8.68 8.09
C VAL A 112 18.60 8.76 9.00
N MET A 113 18.91 7.65 9.67
CA MET A 113 20.03 7.53 10.60
C MET A 113 21.28 7.02 9.88
N ALA A 114 21.11 6.20 8.85
CA ALA A 114 22.17 5.74 7.96
C ALA A 114 21.58 5.24 6.64
N ALA A 115 22.38 5.26 5.57
CA ALA A 115 22.04 4.65 4.30
C ALA A 115 23.29 4.06 3.63
N ARG A 116 23.16 2.92 2.95
CA ARG A 116 24.27 2.28 2.25
C ARG A 116 23.82 1.43 1.07
N LEU A 117 24.66 1.34 0.04
CA LEU A 117 24.54 0.36 -1.03
C LEU A 117 25.25 -0.95 -0.63
N THR A 118 24.52 -2.05 -0.57
CA THR A 118 25.04 -3.38 -0.25
C THR A 118 25.02 -4.26 -1.50
N ARG A 119 26.08 -5.04 -1.74
CA ARG A 119 26.06 -6.07 -2.81
C ARG A 119 25.36 -7.36 -2.38
N ARG A 120 25.23 -7.58 -1.07
CA ARG A 120 24.68 -8.81 -0.46
C ARG A 120 23.23 -8.61 -0.01
N ASN A 121 22.49 -9.70 0.04
CA ASN A 121 21.10 -9.73 0.53
C ASN A 121 21.01 -9.12 1.95
N PRO A 122 20.09 -8.16 2.19
CA PRO A 122 19.90 -7.54 3.49
C PRO A 122 19.62 -8.52 4.64
N ALA A 123 19.11 -9.73 4.37
CA ALA A 123 18.91 -10.77 5.39
C ALA A 123 20.21 -11.22 6.09
N SER A 124 21.38 -10.96 5.50
CA SER A 124 22.70 -11.27 6.09
C SER A 124 23.29 -10.13 6.94
N LEU A 125 22.53 -9.05 7.20
CA LEU A 125 23.00 -7.82 7.87
C LEU A 125 22.99 -7.88 9.40
N SER A 126 22.81 -9.04 10.03
CA SER A 126 22.79 -9.18 11.50
C SER A 126 24.03 -8.56 12.17
N GLY A 127 25.21 -8.74 11.58
CA GLY A 127 26.45 -8.12 12.09
C GLY A 127 26.56 -6.60 11.85
N TRP A 128 25.82 -6.05 10.89
CA TRP A 128 25.87 -4.62 10.53
C TRP A 128 24.84 -3.79 11.31
N ALA A 129 23.64 -4.34 11.51
CA ALA A 129 22.63 -3.74 12.37
C ALA A 129 23.16 -3.56 13.80
N ALA A 130 23.89 -4.56 14.32
CA ALA A 130 24.55 -4.49 15.62
C ALA A 130 25.58 -3.35 15.70
N ARG A 131 26.48 -3.20 14.71
CA ARG A 131 27.49 -2.12 14.71
C ARG A 131 26.89 -0.72 14.61
N LEU A 132 25.80 -0.54 13.87
CA LEU A 132 25.09 0.75 13.79
C LEU A 132 24.38 1.08 15.11
N CYS A 133 23.68 0.12 15.73
CA CYS A 133 23.07 0.33 17.04
C CYS A 133 24.11 0.63 18.13
N SER A 134 25.28 -0.02 18.10
CA SER A 134 26.39 0.27 19.01
C SER A 134 27.06 1.62 18.74
N GLY A 135 27.19 2.04 17.48
CA GLY A 135 27.74 3.35 17.12
C GLY A 135 26.81 4.52 17.45
N LEU A 136 25.49 4.30 17.39
CA LEU A 136 24.47 5.29 17.76
C LEU A 136 24.33 5.50 19.27
N HIS A 137 24.85 4.59 20.10
CA HIS A 137 24.90 4.75 21.57
C HIS A 137 26.09 5.60 22.06
N LEU A 138 27.05 5.96 21.19
CA LEU A 138 28.27 6.68 21.60
C LEU A 138 28.22 8.21 21.43
N SER A 139 27.09 8.78 21.00
CA SER A 139 26.95 10.23 20.84
C SER A 139 25.83 10.84 21.69
N GLY A 140 25.53 10.24 22.84
CA GLY A 140 24.59 10.74 23.85
C GLY A 140 25.27 11.26 25.12
N GLY A 141 26.54 11.68 25.03
CA GLY A 141 27.29 12.29 26.13
C GLY A 141 27.31 13.81 26.02
N THR A 142 26.58 14.45 26.93
CA THR A 142 26.77 15.81 27.49
C THR A 142 27.10 16.96 26.53
N LEU A 143 26.12 17.84 26.33
CA LEU A 143 26.27 19.29 26.49
C LEU A 143 25.00 19.82 27.16
#